data_AF-A0A2V7U7S1-F1
#
_entry.id   AF-A0A2V7U7S1-F1
#
_cell.length_a   1.000
_cell.length_b   1.000
_cell.length_c   1.000
_cell.angle_alpha   90.00
_cell.angle_beta   90.00
_cell.angle_gamma   90.00
#
_symmetry.space_group_name_H-M   'P 1'
#
loop_
_entity.id
_entity.type
_entity.pdbx_description
1 polymer ?
#
loop_
_entity_poly.entity_id
_entity_poly.type
_entity_poly.pdbx_seq_one_letter_code
_entity_poly.pdbx_strand_id
1 'polypeptide(L)'
;MDRYWNGLLAGAGKAQACGWLIDRFGLRWQIVPAVLNEMMRDKDPARSRRVTDAMLKMVKLDIAALEKAYRPEAKLTAFRDLVHPRLAAANLR
;
A
#
# COMPACT_ATOMS: atom_id res chain seq x y z
N MET A 1 5.54 -5.86 -13.34
CA MET A 1 4.15 -5.32 -13.32
C MET A 1 4.00 -4.16 -14.28
N ASP A 2 4.88 -3.16 -14.22
CA ASP A 2 4.80 -1.95 -15.05
C ASP A 2 4.81 -2.20 -16.55
N ARG A 3 5.60 -3.17 -17.02
CA ARG A 3 5.64 -3.56 -18.43
C ARG A 3 4.25 -3.87 -18.99
N TYR A 4 3.47 -4.67 -18.28
CA TYR A 4 2.13 -5.07 -18.72
C TYR A 4 1.13 -3.92 -18.62
N TRP A 5 1.20 -3.16 -17.53
CA TRP A 5 0.35 -1.98 -17.34
C TRP A 5 0.55 -0.96 -18.46
N ASN A 6 1.79 -0.59 -18.74
CA ASN A 6 2.12 0.38 -19.77
C ASN A 6 1.82 -0.18 -21.17
N GLY A 7 2.08 -1.47 -21.41
CA GLY A 7 1.80 -2.13 -22.68
C GLY A 7 0.32 -2.18 -23.03
N LEU A 8 -0.56 -2.44 -22.05
CA LEU A 8 -2.00 -2.50 -22.28
C LEU A 8 -2.65 -1.11 -22.39
N LEU A 9 -2.05 -0.08 -21.80
CA LEU A 9 -2.49 1.31 -21.99
C LEU A 9 -2.03 1.91 -23.33
N ALA A 10 -0.99 1.35 -23.95
CA ALA A 10 -0.47 1.86 -25.21
C ALA A 10 -1.52 1.82 -26.34
N GLY A 11 -1.61 2.91 -27.10
CA GLY A 11 -2.49 3.00 -28.27
C GLY A 11 -3.96 3.22 -27.95
N ALA A 12 -4.27 4.03 -26.92
CA ALA A 12 -5.61 4.43 -26.46
C ALA A 12 -6.28 3.53 -25.42
N GLY A 13 -5.51 2.74 -24.65
CA GLY A 13 -6.04 2.08 -23.47
C GLY A 13 -6.42 3.07 -22.37
N LYS A 14 -7.37 2.67 -21.52
CA LYS A 14 -7.94 3.49 -20.43
C LYS A 14 -7.70 2.83 -19.09
N ALA A 15 -7.04 3.54 -18.18
CA ALA A 15 -6.85 3.08 -16.81
C ALA A 15 -8.18 3.16 -16.04
N GLN A 16 -8.40 2.21 -15.14
CA GLN A 16 -9.53 2.15 -14.21
C GLN A 16 -9.04 1.87 -12.79
N ALA A 17 -9.93 2.04 -11.81
CA ALA A 17 -9.61 1.85 -10.40
C ALA A 17 -9.21 0.40 -10.07
N CYS A 18 -8.45 0.21 -8.98
CA CYS A 18 -8.12 -1.09 -8.40
C CYS A 18 -7.38 -2.04 -9.37
N GLY A 19 -6.48 -1.51 -10.18
CA GLY A 19 -5.66 -2.29 -11.11
C GLY A 19 -6.38 -2.69 -12.40
N TRP A 20 -7.59 -2.20 -12.63
CA TRP A 20 -8.32 -2.44 -13.87
C TRP A 20 -7.85 -1.51 -14.99
N LEU A 21 -7.95 -1.97 -16.23
CA LEU A 21 -7.76 -1.16 -17.42
C LEU A 21 -8.51 -1.78 -18.60
N ILE A 22 -8.78 -0.94 -19.60
CA ILE A 22 -9.32 -1.35 -20.89
C ILE A 22 -8.25 -1.12 -21.94
N ASP A 23 -7.92 -2.13 -22.74
CA ASP A 23 -6.93 -1.98 -23.82
C ASP A 23 -7.52 -1.28 -25.06
N ARG A 24 -6.70 -1.09 -26.09
CA ARG A 24 -7.12 -0.45 -27.36
C ARG A 24 -8.22 -1.20 -28.11
N PHE A 25 -8.44 -2.48 -27.80
CA PHE A 25 -9.44 -3.33 -28.42
C PHE A 25 -10.74 -3.37 -27.62
N GLY A 26 -10.81 -2.69 -26.46
CA GLY A 26 -11.97 -2.69 -25.57
C GLY A 26 -11.99 -3.87 -24.59
N LEU A 27 -10.93 -4.68 -24.51
CA LEU A 27 -10.85 -5.79 -23.55
C LEU A 27 -10.51 -5.27 -22.17
N ARG A 28 -11.14 -5.85 -21.15
CA ARG A 28 -10.94 -5.49 -19.74
C ARG A 28 -9.90 -6.41 -19.12
N TRP A 29 -8.88 -5.81 -18.53
CA TRP A 29 -7.79 -6.49 -17.85
C TRP A 29 -7.71 -6.01 -16.42
N GLN A 30 -7.38 -6.91 -15.50
CA GLN A 30 -6.98 -6.54 -14.15
C GLN A 30 -5.56 -7.04 -13.89
N ILE A 31 -4.65 -6.13 -13.58
CA ILE A 31 -3.29 -6.48 -13.20
C ILE A 31 -3.19 -6.47 -11.68
N VAL A 32 -3.17 -7.67 -11.10
CA VAL A 32 -3.15 -7.87 -9.64
C VAL A 32 -1.81 -8.47 -9.23
N PRO A 33 -1.06 -7.88 -8.27
CA PRO A 33 0.11 -8.52 -7.67
C PRO A 33 -0.29 -9.80 -6.95
N ALA A 34 0.49 -10.88 -7.08
CA ALA A 34 0.25 -12.13 -6.36
C ALA A 34 0.15 -11.91 -4.83
N VAL A 35 1.04 -11.07 -4.30
CA VAL A 35 1.09 -10.70 -2.88
C VAL A 35 -0.18 -10.01 -2.37
N LEU A 36 -0.95 -9.32 -3.23
CA LEU A 36 -2.22 -8.71 -2.81
C LEU A 36 -3.23 -9.77 -2.36
N ASN A 37 -3.31 -10.89 -3.08
CA ASN A 37 -4.24 -11.97 -2.70
C ASN A 37 -3.87 -12.58 -1.36
N GLU A 38 -2.59 -12.70 -1.06
CA GLU A 38 -2.10 -13.19 0.23
C GLU A 38 -2.44 -12.21 1.36
N MET A 39 -2.16 -10.92 1.16
CA MET A 39 -2.47 -9.86 2.12
C MET A 39 -3.97 -9.72 2.41
N MET A 40 -4.82 -9.88 1.39
CA MET A 40 -6.29 -9.79 1.52
C MET A 40 -6.89 -11.00 2.26
N ARG A 41 -6.21 -12.16 2.22
CA ARG A 41 -6.63 -13.41 2.89
C ARG A 41 -5.99 -13.60 4.26
N ASP A 42 -5.34 -12.56 4.79
CA ASP A 42 -4.73 -12.63 6.12
C ASP A 42 -5.80 -12.92 7.20
N LYS A 43 -5.40 -13.69 8.22
CA LYS A 43 -6.24 -14.03 9.37
C LYS A 43 -6.50 -12.82 10.27
N ASP A 44 -5.63 -11.82 10.25
CA ASP A 44 -5.79 -10.55 10.95
C ASP A 44 -6.65 -9.59 10.10
N PRO A 45 -7.93 -9.37 10.47
CA PRO A 45 -8.84 -8.54 9.70
C PRO A 45 -8.41 -7.06 9.69
N ALA A 46 -7.61 -6.60 10.66
CA ALA A 46 -7.12 -5.23 10.67
C ALA A 46 -6.04 -5.01 9.60
N ARG A 47 -5.21 -6.04 9.32
CA ARG A 47 -4.21 -5.99 8.23
C ARG A 47 -4.88 -5.97 6.87
N SER A 48 -5.77 -6.92 6.63
CA SER A 48 -6.48 -7.02 5.34
C SER A 48 -7.31 -5.76 5.06
N ARG A 49 -7.92 -5.17 6.10
CA ARG A 49 -8.65 -3.91 5.95
C ARG A 49 -7.76 -2.73 5.55
N ARG A 50 -6.58 -2.56 6.17
CA ARG A 50 -5.65 -1.49 5.76
C ARG A 50 -5.20 -1.63 4.30
N VAL A 51 -4.96 -2.86 3.87
CA VAL A 51 -4.60 -3.17 2.48
C VAL A 51 -5.76 -2.84 1.54
N THR A 52 -6.99 -3.22 1.92
CA THR A 52 -8.21 -2.88 1.18
C THR A 52 -8.37 -1.35 1.04
N ASP A 53 -8.23 -0.61 2.13
CA ASP A 53 -8.39 0.85 2.16
C ASP A 53 -7.32 1.57 1.31
N ALA A 54 -6.10 1.01 1.24
CA ALA A 54 -5.05 1.50 0.36
C ALA A 54 -5.34 1.20 -1.11
N MET A 55 -5.73 -0.05 -1.41
CA MET A 55 -6.07 -0.52 -2.76
C MET A 55 -7.19 0.32 -3.40
N LEU A 56 -8.25 0.65 -2.64
CA LEU A 56 -9.39 1.42 -3.14
C LEU A 56 -9.04 2.85 -3.58
N LYS A 57 -7.89 3.38 -3.14
CA LYS A 57 -7.40 4.71 -3.50
C LYS A 57 -6.49 4.69 -4.73
N MET A 58 -6.19 3.50 -5.26
CA MET A 58 -5.23 3.30 -6.34
C MET A 58 -5.93 3.03 -7.67
N VAL A 59 -5.44 3.66 -8.74
CA VAL A 59 -5.78 3.30 -10.12
C VAL A 59 -4.88 2.14 -10.55
N LYS A 60 -3.57 2.39 -10.57
CA LYS A 60 -2.55 1.35 -10.68
C LYS A 60 -2.14 0.88 -9.29
N LEU A 61 -2.11 -0.43 -9.08
CA LEU A 61 -1.68 -1.00 -7.81
C LEU A 61 -0.16 -0.88 -7.65
N ASP A 62 0.25 -0.35 -6.50
CA ASP A 62 1.65 -0.21 -6.09
C ASP A 62 1.96 -1.23 -4.99
N ILE A 63 2.90 -2.14 -5.26
CA ILE A 63 3.24 -3.24 -4.36
C ILE A 63 3.83 -2.70 -3.04
N ALA A 64 4.74 -1.72 -3.10
CA ALA A 64 5.41 -1.19 -1.93
C ALA A 64 4.42 -0.42 -1.03
N ALA A 65 3.48 0.32 -1.63
CA ALA A 65 2.43 1.00 -0.87
C ALA A 65 1.47 0.02 -0.19
N LEU A 66 1.12 -1.09 -0.86
CA LEU A 66 0.30 -2.16 -0.28
C LEU A 66 1.04 -2.87 0.86
N GLU A 67 2.32 -3.19 0.69
CA GLU A 67 3.15 -3.79 1.75
C GLU A 67 3.28 -2.87 2.96
N LYS A 68 3.44 -1.56 2.74
CA LYS A 68 3.47 -0.56 3.81
C LYS A 68 2.13 -0.46 4.56
N ALA A 69 1.01 -0.57 3.85
CA ALA A 69 -0.31 -0.60 4.48
C ALA A 69 -0.52 -1.89 5.29
N TYR A 70 -0.02 -3.01 4.79
CA TYR A 70 -0.08 -4.32 5.43
C TYR A 70 0.75 -4.35 6.72
N ARG A 71 2.05 -4.00 6.62
CA ARG A 71 3.02 -3.93 7.71
C ARG A 71 3.55 -2.50 7.82
N PRO A 72 2.83 -1.59 8.50
CA PRO A 72 3.38 -0.28 8.78
C PRO A 72 4.61 -0.46 9.67
N GLU A 73 5.68 0.28 9.37
CA GLU A 73 6.83 0.35 10.26
C GLU A 73 6.33 0.76 11.65
N ALA A 74 6.64 -0.04 12.67
CA ALA A 74 6.39 0.34 14.04
C ALA A 74 7.18 1.63 14.27
N LYS A 75 6.47 2.75 14.44
CA LYS A 75 7.14 3.98 14.86
C LYS A 75 7.86 3.65 16.16
N LEU A 76 9.19 3.71 16.13
CA LEU A 76 10.06 3.63 17.30
C LEU A 76 9.88 4.89 18.15
N THR A 77 8.65 5.21 18.55
CA THR A 77 8.35 6.37 19.40
C THR A 77 8.57 6.02 20.87
N ALA A 78 8.54 4.74 21.25
CA ALA A 78 8.59 4.33 22.65
C ALA A 78 9.99 4.32 23.30
N PHE A 79 11.09 4.41 22.53
CA PHE A 79 12.43 4.37 23.13
C PHE A 79 12.92 5.75 23.61
N ARG A 80 12.40 6.85 23.04
CA ARG A 80 12.76 8.20 23.49
C ARG A 80 12.06 8.58 24.79
N ASP A 81 10.83 8.09 24.98
CA ASP A 81 9.98 8.43 26.12
C ASP A 81 10.34 7.62 27.39
N LEU A 82 11.00 6.47 27.25
CA LEU A 82 11.41 5.63 28.39
C LEU A 82 12.76 6.05 29.01
N VAL A 83 13.62 6.75 28.25
CA VAL A 83 15.01 7.03 28.66
C VAL A 83 15.21 8.45 29.21
N HIS A 84 14.28 9.38 29.00
CA HIS A 84 14.47 10.82 29.31
C HIS A 84 13.65 11.47 30.45
N PRO A 85 13.00 10.79 31.41
CA PRO A 85 12.38 11.52 32.52
C PRO A 85 13.39 12.13 33.52
N ARG A 86 14.66 11.71 33.51
CA ARG A 86 15.67 12.16 34.50
C ARG A 86 16.47 13.42 34.12
N LEU A 87 16.49 13.83 32.85
CA LEU A 87 17.29 14.98 32.39
C LEU A 87 16.51 16.31 32.38
N ALA A 88 15.17 16.28 32.42
CA ALA A 88 14.35 17.50 32.42
C ALA A 88 14.37 18.25 33.77
N ALA A 89 14.76 17.59 34.87
CA ALA A 89 14.76 18.18 36.21
C ALA A 89 16.03 18.97 36.57
N ALA A 90 17.05 19.00 35.70
CA ALA A 90 18.37 19.56 36.03
C ALA A 90 18.55 21.05 35.71
N ASN A 91 17.55 21.75 35.16
CA ASN A 91 17.67 23.15 34.73
C ASN A 91 16.74 24.13 35.46
N LEU A 92 16.35 23.82 36.70
CA LEU A 92 15.93 24.85 37.66
C LEU A 92 17.11 25.15 38.59
N ARG A 93 17.96 26.10 38.18
CA ARG A 93 18.72 27.00 39.05
C ARG A 93 19.33 28.13 38.23
#